data_AF-A0A7G5BT79-F1
#
_entry.id   AF-A0A7G5BT79-F1
#
_cell.length_a   1.000
_cell.length_b   1.000
_cell.length_c   1.000
_cell.angle_alpha   90.00
_cell.angle_beta   90.00
_cell.angle_gamma   90.00
#
_symmetry.space_group_name_H-M   'P 1'
#
loop_
_entity.id
_entity.type
_entity.pdbx_description
1 polymer ?
#
loop_
_entity_poly.entity_id
_entity_poly.type
_entity_poly.pdbx_seq_one_letter_code
_entity_poly.pdbx_strand_id
1 'polypeptide(L)' 'MIYVTRLNGSKFHINALLIETVEDTPDTIITLTTGKKFIVIENSSDVIRAIRHYLRSIGVLAAVTSPVDTQSEGATS' A
#
# COMPACT_ATOMS: atom_id res chain seq x y z
N MET A 1 -7.77 0.35 5.26
CA MET A 1 -8.44 1.33 4.38
C MET A 1 -7.53 2.53 4.20
N ILE A 2 -7.47 3.12 3.01
CA ILE A 2 -6.81 4.41 2.76
C ILE A 2 -7.84 5.43 2.30
N TYR A 3 -7.60 6.70 2.62
CA TYR A 3 -8.47 7.82 2.27
C TYR A 3 -8.02 8.43 0.93
N VAL A 4 -8.97 8.74 0.07
CA VAL A 4 -8.74 9.35 -1.25
C VAL A 4 -9.89 10.31 -1.62
N THR A 5 -9.64 11.19 -2.59
CA THR A 5 -10.58 12.23 -3.02
C THR A 5 -10.83 12.13 -4.51
N ARG A 6 -12.09 12.02 -4.92
CA ARG A 6 -12.46 12.04 -6.35
C ARG A 6 -12.24 13.44 -6.94
N LEU A 7 -12.19 13.53 -8.27
CA LEU A 7 -12.12 14.81 -8.99
C LEU A 7 -13.26 15.80 -8.62
N ASN A 8 -14.43 15.29 -8.24
CA ASN A 8 -15.56 16.12 -7.80
C ASN A 8 -15.47 16.59 -6.34
N GLY A 9 -14.33 16.37 -5.66
CA GLY A 9 -14.12 16.73 -4.26
C GLY A 9 -14.74 15.77 -3.24
N SER A 10 -15.50 14.75 -3.68
CA SER A 10 -16.05 13.76 -2.76
C SER A 10 -14.97 12.86 -2.18
N LYS A 11 -15.06 12.64 -0.87
CA LYS A 11 -14.05 11.96 -0.05
C LYS A 11 -14.53 10.57 0.27
N PHE A 12 -13.66 9.56 0.15
CA PHE A 12 -14.02 8.19 0.46
C PHE A 12 -12.82 7.36 0.89
N HIS A 13 -13.10 6.23 1.53
CA HIS A 13 -12.10 5.24 1.88
C HIS A 13 -12.16 4.07 0.90
N ILE A 14 -10.99 3.56 0.52
CA ILE A 14 -10.82 2.42 -0.36
C ILE A 14 -9.95 1.36 0.31
N ASN A 15 -10.22 0.09 0.02
CA ASN A 15 -9.44 -1.01 0.55
C ASN A 15 -8.08 -1.10 -0.16
N ALA A 16 -7.02 -0.74 0.54
CA ALA A 16 -5.65 -0.78 0.01
C ALA A 16 -5.18 -2.18 -0.39
N LEU A 17 -5.71 -3.25 0.23
CA LEU A 17 -5.34 -4.63 -0.12
C LEU A 17 -5.97 -5.12 -1.41
N LEU A 18 -6.97 -4.40 -1.92
CA LEU A 18 -7.66 -4.74 -3.17
C LEU A 18 -7.25 -3.83 -4.33
N ILE A 19 -6.31 -2.91 -4.11
CA ILE A 19 -5.75 -2.09 -5.18
C ILE A 19 -4.81 -2.97 -6.00
N GLU A 20 -5.07 -3.03 -7.30
CA GLU A 20 -4.29 -3.78 -8.28
C GLU A 20 -3.25 -2.89 -8.95
N THR A 21 -3.66 -1.73 -9.47
CA THR A 21 -2.76 -0.75 -10.11
C THR A 21 -3.05 0.67 -9.65
N VAL A 22 -2.00 1.49 -9.69
CA VAL A 22 -2.06 2.95 -9.56
C VAL A 22 -1.25 3.52 -10.72
N GLU A 23 -1.91 4.25 -11.62
CA GLU A 23 -1.33 4.78 -12.86
C GLU A 23 -1.54 6.30 -12.93
N ASP A 24 -0.59 7.06 -13.48
CA ASP A 24 -0.72 8.51 -13.72
C ASP A 24 -0.99 8.78 -15.21
N THR A 25 -2.17 9.26 -15.61
CA THR A 25 -2.44 9.81 -16.97
C THR A 25 -3.77 10.59 -17.11
N PRO A 26 -3.75 11.90 -17.43
CA PRO A 26 -2.99 12.95 -16.74
C PRO A 26 -3.35 13.04 -15.24
N ASP A 27 -4.47 12.43 -14.85
CA ASP A 27 -4.91 12.24 -13.47
C ASP A 27 -4.50 10.85 -12.96
N THR A 28 -4.54 10.63 -11.65
CA THR A 28 -4.22 9.33 -11.07
C THR A 28 -5.43 8.41 -11.09
N ILE A 29 -5.23 7.20 -11.63
CA ILE A 29 -6.23 6.14 -11.74
C ILE A 29 -5.85 5.00 -10.80
N ILE A 30 -6.77 4.65 -9.89
CA ILE A 30 -6.68 3.47 -9.03
C ILE A 30 -7.58 2.39 -9.60
N THR A 31 -7.01 1.25 -9.99
CA THR A 31 -7.77 0.07 -10.41
C THR A 31 -7.79 -0.95 -9.29
N LEU A 32 -8.98 -1.45 -8.94
CA LEU A 32 -9.15 -2.55 -8.00
C LEU A 32 -9.05 -3.90 -8.71
N THR A 33 -8.77 -4.96 -7.96
CA THR A 33 -8.73 -6.36 -8.44
C THR A 33 -10.04 -6.85 -9.07
N THR A 34 -11.14 -6.11 -8.89
CA THR A 34 -12.43 -6.35 -9.55
C THR A 34 -12.55 -5.70 -10.93
N GLY A 35 -11.51 -4.98 -11.39
CA GLY A 35 -11.54 -4.13 -12.58
C GLY A 35 -12.18 -2.76 -12.36
N LYS A 36 -12.74 -2.47 -11.17
CA LYS A 36 -13.34 -1.16 -10.85
C LYS A 36 -12.26 -0.08 -10.79
N LYS A 37 -12.49 1.05 -11.46
CA LYS A 37 -11.56 2.18 -11.52
C LYS A 37 -12.06 3.40 -10.75
N PHE A 38 -11.14 4.13 -10.13
CA PHE A 38 -11.39 5.42 -9.51
C PHE A 38 -10.36 6.43 -10.01
N ILE A 39 -10.83 7.60 -10.42
CA ILE A 39 -9.96 8.74 -10.72
C ILE A 39 -9.93 9.65 -9.50
N VAL A 40 -8.73 9.96 -9.04
CA VAL A 40 -8.47 10.68 -7.79
C VAL A 40 -7.57 11.89 -8.02
N ILE A 41 -7.64 12.88 -7.13
CA ILE A 41 -6.81 14.08 -7.22
C ILE A 41 -5.40 13.87 -6.65
N GLU A 42 -5.23 12.86 -5.79
CA GLU A 42 -3.94 12.49 -5.24
C GLU A 42 -3.04 11.93 -6.33
N ASN A 43 -1.79 12.38 -6.41
CA ASN A 43 -0.80 11.79 -7.33
C ASN A 43 -0.52 10.32 -6.93
N SER A 44 -0.10 9.48 -7.88
CA SER A 44 0.28 8.09 -7.63
C SER A 44 1.20 7.92 -6.41
N SER A 45 2.21 8.79 -6.26
CA SER A 45 3.16 8.74 -5.14
C SER A 45 2.51 8.91 -3.76
N ASP A 46 1.45 9.71 -3.67
CA ASP A 46 0.69 9.94 -2.44
C ASP A 46 -0.17 8.71 -2.10
N VAL A 47 -0.80 8.12 -3.12
CA VAL A 47 -1.56 6.87 -2.97
C VAL A 47 -0.63 5.73 -2.52
N ILE A 48 0.53 5.57 -3.16
CA ILE A 48 1.53 4.56 -2.77
C ILE A 48 2.03 4.78 -1.34
N ARG A 49 2.25 6.03 -0.92
CA ARG A 49 2.64 6.35 0.46
C ARG A 49 1.54 5.97 1.46
N ALA A 50 0.28 6.24 1.14
CA ALA A 50 -0.86 5.84 1.97
C ALA A 50 -0.97 4.31 2.09
N ILE A 51 -0.76 3.57 0.99
CA ILE A 51 -0.72 2.09 0.99
C ILE A 51 0.40 1.58 1.90
N ARG A 52 1.63 2.13 1.78
CA ARG A 52 2.77 1.74 2.63
C ARG A 52 2.51 2.00 4.11
N HIS A 53 1.91 3.15 4.43
CA HIS A 53 1.52 3.46 5.81
C HIS A 53 0.51 2.45 6.34
N TYR A 54 -0.51 2.13 5.55
CA TYR A 54 -1.50 1.12 5.91
C TYR A 54 -0.87 -0.27 6.12
N LEU A 55 -0.01 -0.75 5.21
CA LEU A 55 0.66 -2.05 5.34
C LEU A 55 1.55 -2.13 6.60
N ARG A 56 2.23 -1.03 6.96
CA ARG A 56 2.99 -0.92 8.21
C ARG A 56 2.06 -0.98 9.42
N SER A 57 0.93 -0.27 9.39
CA SER A 57 -0.01 -0.22 10.52
C SER A 57 -0.64 -1.58 10.84
N ILE A 58 -0.78 -2.46 9.85
CA ILE A 58 -1.34 -3.81 10.03
C ILE A 58 -0.27 -4.88 10.26
N GLY A 59 1.00 -4.50 10.44
CA GLY A 59 2.09 -5.42 10.81
C GLY A 59 2.58 -6.35 9.70
N VAL A 60 2.15 -6.17 8.45
CA VAL A 60 2.54 -7.05 7.32
C VAL A 60 4.06 -7.08 7.11
N LEU A 61 4.74 -5.93 7.27
CA LEU A 61 6.21 -5.92 7.13
C LEU A 61 6.93 -6.71 8.24
N ALA A 62 6.42 -6.69 9.47
CA ALA A 62 7.08 -7.37 10.59
C ALA A 62 7.10 -8.89 10.42
N ALA A 63 6.13 -9.46 9.71
CA ALA A 63 6.05 -10.89 9.45
C ALA A 63 7.06 -11.40 8.39
N VAL A 64 7.61 -10.51 7.56
CA VAL A 64 8.49 -10.90 6.43
C VAL A 64 9.97 -10.68 6.75
N THR A 65 10.30 -9.80 7.69
CA THR A 65 11.69 -9.43 8.04
C THR A 65 12.14 -9.98 9.39
N SER A 66 11.62 -11.12 9.86
CA SER A 66 12.19 -11.78 11.04
C SER A 66 13.69 -11.95 10.82
N PRO A 67 14.56 -11.45 11.73
CA PRO A 67 15.98 -11.73 11.63
C PRO A 67 16.12 -13.24 11.69
N VAL A 68 16.72 -13.85 10.67
CA VAL A 68 17.24 -15.20 10.80
C VAL A 68 18.27 -15.12 11.91
N ASP A 69 17.93 -15.68 13.08
CA ASP A 69 18.89 -15.90 14.16
C ASP A 69 20.03 -16.74 13.59
N THR A 70 21.10 -16.05 13.17
CA THR A 70 22.37 -16.71 12.86
C THR A 70 22.95 -17.08 14.21
N GLN A 71 22.55 -18.25 14.74
CA GLN A 71 23.22 -18.84 15.88
C GLN A 71 24.69 -19.01 15.50
N SER A 72 25.56 -18.30 16.21
CA SER A 72 27.00 -18.47 16.11
C SER A 72 27.34 -19.89 16.57
N GLU A 73 27.68 -20.77 15.63
CA GLU A 73 28.48 -21.96 15.94
C GLU A 73 29.85 -21.47 16.40
N GLY A 74 30.04 -21.43 17.71
CA GLY A 74 31.26 -20.96 18.32
C GLY A 74 31.27 -21.25 19.80
N ALA A 75 31.49 -22.53 20.15
CA ALA A 75 32.30 -22.98 21.29
C ALA A 75 31.87 -24.39 21.72
N THR A 76 32.57 -25.40 21.22
CA THR A 76 32.92 -26.56 22.05
C THR A 76 34.30 -27.04 21.64
N SER A 77 35.25 -26.72 22.52
CA SER A 77 36.47 -27.42 22.95
C SER A 77 37.26 -28.27 21.97
#